data_AF-A0A1Q3W9E2-F1
#
_entry.id   AF-A0A1Q3W9E2-F1
#
_cell.length_a   1.000
_cell.length_b   1.000
_cell.length_c   1.000
_cell.angle_alpha   90.00
_cell.angle_beta   90.00
_cell.angle_gamma   90.00
#
_symmetry.space_group_name_H-M   'P 1'
#
loop_
_entity.id
_entity.type
_entity.pdbx_description
1 polymer ?
#
loop_
_entity_poly.entity_id
_entity_poly.type
_entity_poly.pdbx_seq_one_letter_code
_entity_poly.pdbx_strand_id
1 'polypeptide(L)'
;MGYYEARHIEHNWRSSERNIMQDKKGVSDCIMFRYLPKQIDNEHKDSALSAEQSQNQLPISFKASVRDIVKAIATNVDIQGVNLVDRVQDPGFRFTSEVDPDFGTDLSEAFAVLLARARALASQLHSETAKKGGATSSISRNEHANAYAAKMFGMISDLKSEHGISTYQAVVDLLNDKKVETAGGKTTWHIKTLQNLEKRWQNLGLVPSKPKLK
;
A
#
# COMPACT_ATOMS: atom_id res chain seq x y z
N MET A 1 -14.59 -10.19 55.64
CA MET A 1 -15.91 -10.75 55.28
C MET A 1 -16.44 -9.96 54.10
N GLY A 2 -16.78 -10.64 53.01
CA GLY A 2 -17.28 -10.03 51.77
C GLY A 2 -16.69 -10.71 50.55
N TYR A 3 -17.19 -11.90 50.24
CA TYR A 3 -16.89 -12.66 49.02
C TYR A 3 -17.67 -12.06 47.84
N TYR A 4 -17.03 -11.88 46.67
CA TYR A 4 -17.74 -11.73 45.41
C TYR A 4 -17.25 -12.77 44.41
N GLU A 5 -18.23 -13.53 43.94
CA GLU A 5 -18.16 -14.70 43.08
C GLU A 5 -17.88 -14.37 41.62
N ALA A 6 -17.28 -15.36 40.97
CA ALA A 6 -17.00 -15.48 39.56
C ALA A 6 -18.26 -15.49 38.67
N ARG A 7 -18.11 -15.06 37.42
CA ARG A 7 -18.84 -15.66 36.29
C ARG A 7 -17.91 -15.87 35.10
N HIS A 8 -17.62 -17.15 34.88
CA HIS A 8 -17.19 -17.75 33.62
C HIS A 8 -18.27 -17.55 32.53
N ILE A 9 -17.84 -17.30 31.30
CA ILE A 9 -18.64 -17.57 30.10
C ILE A 9 -17.79 -18.43 29.17
N GLU A 10 -18.02 -19.74 29.25
CA GLU A 10 -17.76 -20.70 28.18
C GLU A 10 -19.07 -21.41 27.88
N HIS A 11 -19.47 -21.45 26.61
CA HIS A 11 -20.02 -22.59 25.86
C HIS A 11 -20.61 -22.05 24.54
N ASN A 12 -20.11 -22.39 23.34
CA ASN A 12 -20.08 -23.69 22.66
C ASN A 12 -21.39 -23.99 21.91
N TRP A 13 -21.37 -23.96 20.57
CA TRP A 13 -22.00 -24.91 19.63
C TRP A 13 -21.94 -24.37 18.18
N ARG A 14 -21.19 -24.96 17.24
CA ARG A 14 -21.44 -26.17 16.43
C ARG A 14 -22.62 -26.10 15.45
N SER A 15 -22.24 -26.18 14.16
CA SER A 15 -22.82 -26.99 13.09
C SER A 15 -24.25 -26.72 12.62
N SER A 16 -24.36 -26.25 11.37
CA SER A 16 -25.49 -26.60 10.51
C SER A 16 -25.02 -26.78 9.07
N GLU A 17 -24.45 -27.96 8.80
CA GLU A 17 -24.55 -28.58 7.48
C GLU A 17 -25.85 -29.39 7.45
N ARG A 18 -26.70 -29.17 6.43
CA ARG A 18 -27.44 -30.24 5.74
C ARG A 18 -28.16 -29.72 4.48
N ASN A 19 -27.75 -30.30 3.36
CA ASN A 19 -28.52 -30.72 2.18
C ASN A 19 -29.97 -30.25 2.03
N ILE A 20 -30.25 -29.62 0.88
CA ILE A 20 -31.51 -29.80 0.15
C ILE A 20 -31.18 -29.95 -1.34
N MET A 21 -31.51 -31.12 -1.89
CA MET A 21 -31.48 -31.45 -3.31
C MET A 21 -32.89 -31.91 -3.72
N GLN A 22 -33.30 -31.51 -4.93
CA GLN A 22 -34.53 -31.89 -5.67
C GLN A 22 -35.84 -31.21 -5.19
N ASP A 23 -36.76 -30.74 -6.03
CA ASP A 23 -37.09 -31.10 -7.41
C ASP A 23 -38.00 -30.02 -8.08
N LYS A 24 -37.88 -29.88 -9.41
CA LYS A 24 -38.94 -29.55 -10.41
C LYS A 24 -39.56 -28.15 -10.61
N LYS A 25 -39.48 -27.77 -11.91
CA LYS A 25 -40.47 -27.13 -12.80
C LYS A 25 -40.58 -25.60 -12.81
N GLY A 26 -39.85 -25.02 -13.77
CA GLY A 26 -40.48 -24.38 -14.94
C GLY A 26 -41.04 -22.98 -14.73
N VAL A 27 -40.23 -21.97 -15.01
CA VAL A 27 -40.65 -20.72 -15.67
C VAL A 27 -39.46 -20.24 -16.51
N SER A 28 -39.72 -19.99 -17.79
CA SER A 28 -38.82 -19.27 -18.69
C SER A 28 -38.52 -17.89 -18.11
N ASP A 29 -37.25 -17.55 -17.95
CA ASP A 29 -36.87 -16.15 -17.88
C ASP A 29 -35.47 -15.90 -18.42
N CYS A 30 -35.38 -14.78 -19.14
CA CYS A 30 -34.24 -14.25 -19.88
C CYS A 30 -32.89 -14.44 -19.17
N ILE A 31 -31.95 -15.05 -19.90
CA ILE A 31 -30.52 -14.97 -19.60
C ILE A 31 -30.06 -13.53 -19.87
N MET A 32 -30.24 -12.67 -18.87
CA MET A 32 -29.53 -11.40 -18.78
C MET A 32 -28.17 -11.70 -18.16
N PHE A 33 -27.12 -11.69 -18.98
CA PHE A 33 -25.73 -11.62 -18.51
C PHE A 33 -25.54 -10.32 -17.73
N ARG A 34 -25.88 -10.32 -16.44
CA ARG A 34 -25.41 -9.31 -15.50
C ARG A 34 -23.97 -9.66 -15.15
N TYR A 35 -23.07 -8.91 -15.78
CA TYR A 35 -21.69 -8.74 -15.37
C TYR A 35 -21.66 -8.41 -13.88
N LEU A 36 -21.23 -9.35 -13.04
CA LEU A 36 -20.85 -9.07 -11.66
C LEU A 36 -19.48 -8.39 -11.69
N PRO A 37 -19.33 -7.13 -11.27
CA PRO A 37 -18.01 -6.58 -11.04
C PRO A 37 -17.36 -7.38 -9.90
N LYS A 38 -16.17 -7.93 -10.18
CA LYS A 38 -15.27 -8.48 -9.15
C LYS A 38 -15.12 -7.44 -8.05
N GLN A 39 -15.49 -7.81 -6.83
CA GLN A 39 -15.03 -7.12 -5.64
C GLN A 39 -13.50 -7.26 -5.60
N ILE A 40 -12.83 -6.18 -5.98
CA ILE A 40 -11.43 -5.97 -5.65
C ILE A 40 -11.48 -5.35 -4.26
N ASP A 41 -11.26 -6.20 -3.25
CA ASP A 41 -10.89 -5.75 -1.91
C ASP A 41 -9.50 -5.11 -2.01
N ASN A 42 -9.47 -3.83 -2.40
CA ASN A 42 -8.32 -2.98 -2.21
C ASN A 42 -8.66 -1.99 -1.09
N GLU A 43 -8.14 -2.31 0.08
CA GLU A 43 -7.92 -1.39 1.19
C GLU A 43 -7.09 -0.18 0.73
N HIS A 44 -7.74 0.81 0.15
CA HIS A 44 -7.26 2.19 0.07
C HIS A 44 -8.40 3.13 0.51
N LYS A 45 -8.83 2.95 1.76
CA LYS A 45 -9.35 4.07 2.55
C LYS A 45 -8.14 4.97 2.83
N ASP A 46 -8.05 6.09 2.12
CA ASP A 46 -7.37 7.33 2.55
C ASP A 46 -7.20 8.37 1.42
N SER A 47 -7.78 8.19 0.22
CA SER A 47 -7.65 9.19 -0.86
C SER A 47 -8.95 9.81 -1.39
N ALA A 48 -10.10 9.49 -0.80
CA ALA A 48 -11.39 10.09 -1.19
C ALA A 48 -11.82 11.29 -0.32
N LEU A 49 -11.08 11.63 0.74
CA LEU A 49 -11.49 12.66 1.72
C LEU A 49 -10.98 14.09 1.42
N SER A 50 -10.26 14.33 0.32
CA SER A 50 -9.72 15.67 0.01
C SER A 50 -10.37 16.39 -1.18
N ALA A 51 -11.30 15.76 -1.90
CA ALA A 51 -11.97 16.41 -3.03
C ALA A 51 -13.24 17.20 -2.62
N GLU A 52 -13.87 16.88 -1.50
CA GLU A 52 -15.13 17.52 -1.06
C GLU A 52 -14.92 18.77 -0.19
N GLN A 53 -13.71 19.05 0.31
CA GLN A 53 -13.47 20.20 1.21
C GLN A 53 -13.37 21.57 0.51
N SER A 54 -13.39 21.65 -0.82
CA SER A 54 -13.29 22.92 -1.54
C SER A 54 -14.63 23.55 -1.94
N GLN A 55 -15.78 22.98 -1.57
CA GLN A 55 -17.07 23.43 -2.10
C GLN A 55 -17.73 24.62 -1.38
N ASN A 56 -17.16 25.16 -0.30
CA ASN A 56 -17.83 26.21 0.51
C ASN A 56 -17.02 27.50 0.76
N GLN A 57 -15.92 27.75 0.03
CA GLN A 57 -15.28 29.07 0.11
C GLN A 57 -15.97 30.05 -0.83
N LEU A 58 -16.54 31.11 -0.25
CA LEU A 58 -17.10 32.22 -1.02
C LEU A 58 -15.99 32.86 -1.87
N PRO A 59 -16.27 33.22 -3.14
CA PRO A 59 -15.28 33.89 -3.98
C PRO A 59 -14.78 35.18 -3.33
N ILE A 60 -13.46 35.38 -3.33
CA ILE A 60 -12.85 36.64 -2.88
C ILE A 60 -13.06 37.68 -3.97
N SER A 61 -13.72 38.79 -3.63
CA SER A 61 -13.96 39.87 -4.58
C SER A 61 -12.82 40.88 -4.55
N PHE A 62 -12.32 41.27 -5.72
CA PHE A 62 -11.29 42.26 -5.90
C PHE A 62 -11.83 43.49 -6.63
N LYS A 63 -11.42 44.67 -6.18
CA LYS A 63 -11.75 45.96 -6.84
C LYS A 63 -10.97 46.19 -8.14
N ALA A 64 -10.00 45.32 -8.43
CA ALA A 64 -9.14 45.41 -9.61
C ALA A 64 -9.84 44.77 -10.82
N SER A 65 -9.53 45.25 -12.02
CA SER A 65 -9.99 44.62 -13.26
C SER A 65 -9.41 43.21 -13.40
N VAL A 66 -10.07 42.35 -14.18
CA VAL A 66 -9.55 40.99 -14.40
C VAL A 66 -8.16 41.01 -15.04
N ARG A 67 -7.90 41.99 -15.91
CA ARG A 67 -6.57 42.19 -16.52
C ARG A 67 -5.49 42.45 -15.48
N ASP A 68 -5.78 43.28 -14.47
CA ASP A 68 -4.83 43.61 -13.41
C ASP A 68 -4.59 42.41 -12.48
N ILE A 69 -5.64 41.62 -12.20
CA ILE A 69 -5.54 40.37 -11.44
C ILE A 69 -4.62 39.37 -12.14
N VAL A 70 -4.81 39.15 -13.44
CA VAL A 70 -3.95 38.25 -14.23
C VAL A 70 -2.51 38.77 -14.27
N LYS A 71 -2.32 40.08 -14.44
CA LYS A 71 -0.99 40.70 -14.44
C LYS A 71 -0.30 40.51 -13.08
N ALA A 72 -1.03 40.65 -11.98
CA ALA A 72 -0.50 40.45 -10.63
C ALA A 72 -0.10 38.99 -10.38
N ILE A 73 -0.88 38.02 -10.85
CA ILE A 73 -0.50 36.60 -10.82
C ILE A 73 0.79 36.37 -11.63
N ALA A 74 0.88 36.92 -12.84
CA ALA A 74 2.04 36.75 -13.70
C ALA A 74 3.32 37.42 -13.15
N THR A 75 3.18 38.52 -12.41
CA THR A 75 4.30 39.32 -11.90
C THR A 75 4.58 39.10 -10.41
N ASN A 76 3.83 38.21 -9.75
CA ASN A 76 3.90 37.96 -8.31
C ASN A 76 3.76 39.25 -7.47
N VAL A 77 2.74 40.05 -7.80
CA VAL A 77 2.42 41.29 -7.11
C VAL A 77 1.16 41.10 -6.28
N ASP A 78 1.13 41.67 -5.08
CA ASP A 78 -0.02 41.60 -4.20
C ASP A 78 -1.16 42.50 -4.71
N ILE A 79 -2.39 42.00 -4.65
CA ILE A 79 -3.59 42.80 -4.84
C ILE A 79 -4.33 42.86 -3.51
N GLN A 80 -4.56 44.08 -3.01
CA GLN A 80 -5.27 44.30 -1.75
C GLN A 80 -4.66 43.56 -0.55
N GLY A 81 -3.33 43.42 -0.53
CA GLY A 81 -2.61 42.68 0.51
C GLY A 81 -2.76 41.16 0.41
N VAL A 82 -3.29 40.64 -0.69
CA VAL A 82 -3.36 39.21 -0.98
C VAL A 82 -2.30 38.86 -2.03
N ASN A 83 -1.38 37.98 -1.66
CA ASN A 83 -0.49 37.34 -2.61
C ASN A 83 -1.28 36.32 -3.44
N LEU A 84 -1.54 36.66 -4.69
CA LEU A 84 -2.35 35.82 -5.58
C LEU A 84 -1.63 34.55 -6.02
N VAL A 85 -0.29 34.55 -6.07
CA VAL A 85 0.48 33.36 -6.49
C VAL A 85 0.30 32.24 -5.47
N ASP A 86 0.37 32.55 -4.18
CA ASP A 86 0.16 31.57 -3.11
C ASP A 86 -1.31 31.11 -3.06
N ARG A 87 -2.26 32.03 -3.24
CA ARG A 87 -3.69 31.71 -3.23
C ARG A 87 -4.13 30.86 -4.42
N VAL A 88 -3.55 31.08 -5.60
CA VAL A 88 -3.83 30.26 -6.79
C VAL A 88 -3.33 28.81 -6.60
N GLN A 89 -2.41 28.56 -5.67
CA GLN A 89 -2.03 27.19 -5.29
C GLN A 89 -3.05 26.49 -4.37
N ASP A 90 -4.09 27.17 -3.89
CA ASP A 90 -5.20 26.56 -3.15
C ASP A 90 -6.27 26.03 -4.15
N PRO A 91 -6.60 24.73 -4.14
CA PRO A 91 -7.66 24.16 -5.00
C PRO A 91 -9.04 24.80 -4.81
N GLY A 92 -9.31 25.31 -3.61
CA GLY A 92 -10.58 25.95 -3.24
C GLY A 92 -10.62 27.44 -3.53
N PHE A 93 -9.51 28.04 -3.95
CA PHE A 93 -9.48 29.47 -4.22
C PHE A 93 -10.40 29.82 -5.40
N ARG A 94 -11.34 30.73 -5.14
CA ARG A 94 -12.21 31.34 -6.14
C ARG A 94 -12.17 32.85 -5.96
N PHE A 95 -12.23 33.59 -7.05
CA PHE A 95 -12.25 35.04 -7.02
C PHE A 95 -13.22 35.65 -8.04
N THR A 96 -13.59 36.90 -7.82
CA THR A 96 -14.35 37.72 -8.75
C THR A 96 -13.75 39.12 -8.84
N SER A 97 -13.98 39.81 -9.95
CA SER A 97 -13.65 41.23 -10.09
C SER A 97 -14.92 42.05 -9.90
N GLU A 98 -14.88 43.12 -9.12
CA GLU A 98 -16.00 44.07 -9.02
C GLU A 98 -16.18 44.88 -10.32
N VAL A 99 -15.12 45.01 -11.13
CA VAL A 99 -15.13 45.75 -12.40
C VAL A 99 -15.71 44.88 -13.52
N ASP A 100 -15.32 43.60 -13.56
CA ASP A 100 -15.78 42.62 -14.55
C ASP A 100 -16.23 41.31 -13.85
N PRO A 101 -17.40 41.28 -13.20
CA PRO A 101 -17.80 40.17 -12.33
C PRO A 101 -18.00 38.84 -13.05
N ASP A 102 -18.67 38.87 -14.21
CA ASP A 102 -18.90 37.67 -15.01
C ASP A 102 -17.58 37.09 -15.52
N PHE A 103 -16.72 37.96 -16.07
CA PHE A 103 -15.42 37.56 -16.60
C PHE A 103 -14.44 37.10 -15.51
N GLY A 104 -14.51 37.70 -14.31
CA GLY A 104 -13.73 37.27 -13.16
C GLY A 104 -14.12 35.87 -12.69
N THR A 105 -15.42 35.56 -12.70
CA THR A 105 -15.95 34.25 -12.34
C THR A 105 -15.50 33.19 -13.33
N ASP A 106 -15.70 33.42 -14.64
CA ASP A 106 -15.29 32.50 -15.71
C ASP A 106 -13.78 32.21 -15.66
N LEU A 107 -12.97 33.25 -15.46
CA LEU A 107 -11.53 33.11 -15.34
C LEU A 107 -11.15 32.29 -14.10
N SER A 108 -11.77 32.57 -12.96
CA SER A 108 -11.52 31.83 -11.72
C SER A 108 -11.85 30.34 -11.86
N GLU A 109 -12.90 29.99 -12.58
CA GLU A 109 -13.25 28.59 -12.85
C GLU A 109 -12.25 27.93 -13.79
N ALA A 110 -11.85 28.63 -14.87
CA ALA A 110 -10.85 28.14 -15.81
C ALA A 110 -9.51 27.83 -15.12
N PHE A 111 -9.06 28.71 -14.21
CA PHE A 111 -7.86 28.45 -13.41
C PHE A 111 -7.99 27.22 -12.52
N ALA A 112 -9.14 27.06 -11.84
CA ALA A 112 -9.36 25.90 -10.98
C ALA A 112 -9.27 24.57 -11.77
N VAL A 113 -9.88 24.52 -12.95
CA VAL A 113 -9.83 23.34 -13.83
C VAL A 113 -8.40 23.07 -14.32
N LEU A 114 -7.68 24.11 -14.77
CA LEU A 114 -6.30 23.97 -15.25
C LEU A 114 -5.36 23.46 -14.15
N LEU A 115 -5.46 24.02 -12.94
CA LEU A 115 -4.65 23.60 -11.81
C LEU A 115 -4.98 22.19 -11.34
N ALA A 116 -6.26 21.81 -11.33
CA ALA A 116 -6.67 20.44 -11.02
C ALA A 116 -6.04 19.44 -12.00
N ARG A 117 -6.05 19.77 -13.31
CA ARG A 117 -5.40 18.95 -14.35
C ARG A 117 -3.88 18.91 -14.18
N ALA A 118 -3.24 20.04 -13.90
CA ALA A 118 -1.79 20.10 -13.68
C ALA A 118 -1.36 19.26 -12.47
N ARG A 119 -2.11 19.32 -11.36
CA ARG A 119 -1.86 18.48 -10.17
C ARG A 119 -2.06 17.00 -10.47
N ALA A 120 -3.11 16.64 -11.21
CA ALA A 120 -3.35 15.26 -11.62
C ALA A 120 -2.18 14.71 -12.45
N LEU A 121 -1.68 15.48 -13.42
CA LEU A 121 -0.50 15.11 -14.21
C LEU A 121 0.77 14.99 -13.35
N ALA A 122 1.00 15.94 -12.44
CA ALA A 122 2.14 15.87 -11.52
C ALA A 122 2.06 14.63 -10.62
N SER A 123 0.87 14.25 -10.13
CA SER A 123 0.68 13.04 -9.32
C SER A 123 0.99 11.76 -10.11
N GLN A 124 0.65 11.71 -11.41
CA GLN A 124 0.97 10.59 -12.28
C GLN A 124 2.48 10.45 -12.49
N LEU A 125 3.18 11.56 -12.73
CA LEU A 125 4.65 11.60 -12.88
C LEU A 125 5.37 11.09 -11.63
N HIS A 126 4.95 11.50 -10.43
CA HIS A 126 5.52 10.99 -9.17
C HIS A 126 5.28 9.49 -8.98
N SER A 127 4.13 8.97 -9.42
CA SER A 127 3.82 7.54 -9.35
C SER A 127 4.73 6.69 -10.26
N GLU A 128 5.10 7.22 -11.43
CA GLU A 128 5.98 6.53 -12.38
C GLU A 128 7.45 6.57 -11.96
N THR A 129 7.90 7.68 -11.36
CA THR A 129 9.26 7.77 -10.80
C THR A 129 9.43 6.93 -9.55
N ALA A 130 8.42 6.84 -8.67
CA ALA A 130 8.44 5.93 -7.51
C ALA A 130 8.51 4.45 -7.93
N LYS A 131 7.85 4.07 -9.02
CA LYS A 131 7.94 2.70 -9.58
C LYS A 131 9.32 2.37 -10.16
N LYS A 132 10.05 3.34 -10.72
CA LYS A 132 11.40 3.11 -11.27
C LYS A 132 12.51 3.15 -10.22
N GLY A 133 12.38 3.94 -9.15
CA GLY A 133 13.37 3.96 -8.05
C GLY A 133 13.40 2.68 -7.20
N GLY A 134 12.33 1.88 -7.21
CA GLY A 134 12.26 0.63 -6.45
C GLY A 134 13.07 -0.54 -7.03
N ALA A 135 13.31 -0.56 -8.35
CA ALA A 135 13.88 -1.72 -9.03
C ALA A 135 15.37 -1.94 -8.72
N THR A 136 16.18 -0.88 -8.67
CA THR A 136 17.60 -0.99 -8.34
C THR A 136 17.81 -1.43 -6.90
N SER A 137 16.98 -0.95 -5.97
CA SER A 137 17.01 -1.37 -4.56
C SER A 137 16.53 -2.81 -4.35
N SER A 138 15.58 -3.31 -5.17
CA SER A 138 15.04 -4.66 -5.02
C SER A 138 15.98 -5.71 -5.61
N ILE A 139 16.68 -5.38 -6.70
CA ILE A 139 17.74 -6.23 -7.27
C ILE A 139 18.88 -6.39 -6.26
N SER A 140 19.43 -5.29 -5.73
CA SER A 140 20.50 -5.33 -4.71
C SER A 140 20.08 -6.09 -3.44
N ARG A 141 18.84 -5.88 -2.96
CA ARG A 141 18.30 -6.64 -1.81
C ARG A 141 18.18 -8.13 -2.10
N ASN A 142 17.78 -8.51 -3.31
CA ASN A 142 17.69 -9.92 -3.71
C ASN A 142 19.07 -10.57 -3.84
N GLU A 143 20.05 -9.87 -4.39
CA GLU A 143 21.44 -10.34 -4.46
C GLU A 143 22.02 -10.60 -3.06
N HIS A 144 21.85 -9.65 -2.13
CA HIS A 144 22.31 -9.82 -0.75
C HIS A 144 21.62 -11.02 -0.06
N ALA A 145 20.30 -11.17 -0.27
CA ALA A 145 19.56 -12.30 0.29
C ALA A 145 19.99 -13.65 -0.32
N ASN A 146 20.36 -13.68 -1.61
CA ASN A 146 20.85 -14.88 -2.28
C ASN A 146 22.26 -15.25 -1.82
N ALA A 147 23.16 -14.26 -1.68
CA ALA A 147 24.50 -14.47 -1.12
C ALA A 147 24.44 -15.00 0.31
N TYR A 148 23.55 -14.44 1.13
CA TYR A 148 23.31 -14.92 2.49
C TYR A 148 22.79 -16.36 2.49
N ALA A 149 21.81 -16.69 1.62
CA ALA A 149 21.29 -18.04 1.50
C ALA A 149 22.40 -19.04 1.14
N ALA A 150 23.22 -18.73 0.13
CA ALA A 150 24.34 -19.58 -0.28
C ALA A 150 25.35 -19.83 0.85
N LYS A 151 25.73 -18.79 1.61
CA LYS A 151 26.61 -18.91 2.78
C LYS A 151 26.00 -19.83 3.86
N MET A 152 24.72 -19.64 4.16
CA MET A 152 24.03 -20.43 5.18
C MET A 152 23.80 -21.88 4.78
N PHE A 153 23.71 -22.17 3.48
CA PHE A 153 23.53 -23.53 2.97
C PHE A 153 24.66 -24.46 3.42
N GLY A 154 25.92 -24.04 3.20
CA GLY A 154 27.09 -24.83 3.60
C GLY A 154 27.10 -25.08 5.10
N MET A 155 26.98 -24.01 5.88
CA MET A 155 26.95 -24.09 7.34
C MET A 155 25.85 -25.03 7.85
N ILE A 156 24.61 -24.91 7.36
CA ILE A 156 23.51 -25.75 7.85
C ILE A 156 23.67 -27.20 7.37
N SER A 157 24.18 -27.42 6.16
CA SER A 157 24.45 -28.77 5.64
C SER A 157 25.53 -29.49 6.46
N ASP A 158 26.59 -28.76 6.84
CA ASP A 158 27.67 -29.29 7.68
C ASP A 158 27.14 -29.63 9.07
N LEU A 159 26.36 -28.73 9.69
CA LEU A 159 25.74 -28.97 11.01
C LEU A 159 24.77 -30.15 11.02
N LYS A 160 23.96 -30.30 9.96
CA LYS A 160 23.06 -31.46 9.81
C LYS A 160 23.85 -32.77 9.71
N SER A 161 24.97 -32.75 8.99
CA SER A 161 25.82 -33.93 8.80
C SER A 161 26.60 -34.28 10.06
N GLU A 162 27.14 -33.29 10.78
CA GLU A 162 27.91 -33.46 12.01
C GLU A 162 27.04 -33.99 13.17
N HIS A 163 25.84 -33.44 13.34
CA HIS A 163 24.94 -33.80 14.45
C HIS A 163 23.88 -34.85 14.08
N GLY A 164 23.84 -35.32 12.83
CA GLY A 164 22.85 -36.29 12.35
C GLY A 164 21.40 -35.81 12.40
N ILE A 165 21.18 -34.50 12.26
CA ILE A 165 19.87 -33.87 12.48
C ILE A 165 19.04 -33.89 11.19
N SER A 166 17.83 -34.46 11.27
CA SER A 166 16.88 -34.50 10.15
C SER A 166 15.73 -33.48 10.25
N THR A 167 15.44 -32.93 11.43
CA THR A 167 14.27 -32.07 11.66
C THR A 167 14.61 -30.58 11.67
N TYR A 168 13.70 -29.74 11.17
CA TYR A 168 13.88 -28.27 11.17
C TYR A 168 13.98 -27.69 12.58
N GLN A 169 13.23 -28.23 13.54
CA GLN A 169 13.23 -27.74 14.92
C GLN A 169 14.61 -27.89 15.55
N ALA A 170 15.21 -29.08 15.45
CA ALA A 170 16.54 -29.33 16.02
C ALA A 170 17.64 -28.49 15.33
N VAL A 171 17.51 -28.20 14.03
CA VAL A 171 18.43 -27.26 13.35
C VAL A 171 18.27 -25.84 13.90
N VAL A 172 17.04 -25.37 14.11
CA VAL A 172 16.78 -24.05 14.68
C VAL A 172 17.31 -23.94 16.10
N ASP A 173 17.06 -24.95 16.94
CA ASP A 173 17.54 -24.99 18.32
C ASP A 173 19.07 -24.94 18.36
N LEU A 174 19.74 -25.68 17.48
CA LEU A 174 21.19 -25.69 17.38
C LEU A 174 21.78 -24.38 16.82
N LEU A 175 21.11 -23.73 15.87
CA LEU A 175 21.51 -22.41 15.37
C LEU A 175 21.38 -21.33 16.46
N ASN A 176 20.32 -21.41 17.27
CA ASN A 176 20.12 -20.54 18.42
C ASN A 176 21.18 -20.78 19.51
N ASP A 177 21.49 -22.04 19.81
CA ASP A 177 22.51 -22.42 20.79
C ASP A 177 23.91 -21.95 20.38
N LYS A 178 24.26 -22.13 19.09
CA LYS A 178 25.50 -21.61 18.49
C LYS A 178 25.47 -20.08 18.25
N LYS A 179 24.40 -19.38 18.62
CA LYS A 179 24.19 -17.93 18.47
C LYS A 179 24.48 -17.42 17.05
N VAL A 180 24.11 -18.20 16.04
CA VAL A 180 24.29 -17.81 14.65
C VAL A 180 23.34 -16.65 14.32
N GLU A 181 23.84 -15.58 13.72
CA GLU A 181 23.00 -14.44 13.36
C GLU A 181 22.11 -14.74 12.15
N THR A 182 20.90 -14.19 12.16
CA THR A 182 19.99 -14.19 11.00
C THR A 182 20.31 -13.04 10.04
N ALA A 183 19.75 -13.07 8.82
CA ALA A 183 19.94 -12.00 7.81
C ALA A 183 19.55 -10.59 8.29
N GLY A 184 18.70 -10.48 9.32
CA GLY A 184 18.29 -9.21 9.92
C GLY A 184 19.11 -8.81 11.15
N GLY A 185 20.24 -9.48 11.45
CA GLY A 185 21.06 -9.24 12.63
C GLY A 185 20.43 -9.71 13.94
N LYS A 186 19.32 -10.47 13.89
CA LYS A 186 18.70 -11.06 15.09
C LYS A 186 19.38 -12.38 15.41
N THR A 187 19.53 -12.67 16.70
CA THR A 187 20.11 -13.93 17.21
C THR A 187 19.10 -15.07 17.35
N THR A 188 17.80 -14.78 17.18
CA THR A 188 16.73 -15.78 17.31
C THR A 188 16.29 -16.29 15.94
N TRP A 189 16.55 -17.57 15.68
CA TRP A 189 16.06 -18.33 14.56
C TRP A 189 14.64 -18.84 14.81
N HIS A 190 13.83 -18.79 13.75
CA HIS A 190 12.51 -19.38 13.69
C HIS A 190 12.44 -20.39 12.54
N ILE A 191 11.58 -21.41 12.67
CA ILE A 191 11.36 -22.42 11.63
C ILE A 191 10.99 -21.77 10.29
N LYS A 192 10.13 -20.75 10.32
CA LYS A 192 9.70 -20.03 9.11
C LYS A 192 10.87 -19.36 8.37
N THR A 193 11.85 -18.85 9.11
CA THR A 193 13.07 -18.27 8.55
C THR A 193 13.87 -19.34 7.81
N LEU A 194 14.05 -20.51 8.41
CA LEU A 194 14.76 -21.64 7.82
C LEU A 194 14.05 -22.18 6.56
N GLN A 195 12.72 -22.29 6.58
CA GLN A 195 11.92 -22.70 5.42
C GLN A 195 12.02 -21.70 4.25
N ASN A 196 11.96 -20.40 4.54
CA ASN A 196 12.14 -19.37 3.51
C ASN A 196 13.53 -19.43 2.86
N LEU A 197 14.53 -19.75 3.69
CA LEU A 197 15.92 -19.87 3.27
C LEU A 197 16.12 -21.12 2.41
N GLU A 198 15.45 -22.23 2.73
CA GLU A 198 15.43 -23.43 1.90
C GLU A 198 14.75 -23.24 0.55
N LYS A 199 13.61 -22.55 0.52
CA LYS A 199 12.98 -22.19 -0.76
C LYS A 199 13.94 -21.39 -1.64
N ARG A 200 14.73 -20.49 -1.04
CA ARG A 200 15.77 -19.75 -1.76
C ARG A 200 16.90 -20.66 -2.24
N TRP A 201 17.36 -21.63 -1.45
CA TRP A 201 18.36 -22.61 -1.88
C TRP A 201 17.90 -23.38 -3.12
N GLN A 202 16.65 -23.85 -3.11
CA GLN A 202 16.05 -24.56 -4.23
C GLN A 202 16.01 -23.68 -5.49
N ASN A 203 15.63 -22.42 -5.35
CA ASN A 203 15.64 -21.46 -6.46
C ASN A 203 17.05 -21.17 -7.00
N LEU A 204 18.07 -21.30 -6.15
CA LEU A 204 19.49 -21.15 -6.53
C LEU A 204 20.10 -22.46 -7.08
N GLY A 205 19.35 -23.56 -7.13
CA GLY A 205 19.86 -24.87 -7.53
C GLY A 205 20.78 -25.53 -6.50
N LEU A 206 20.81 -25.03 -5.27
CA LEU A 206 21.57 -25.60 -4.16
C LEU A 206 20.76 -26.75 -3.55
N VAL A 207 21.04 -27.98 -3.96
CA VAL A 207 20.39 -29.18 -3.44
C VAL A 207 21.33 -29.87 -2.45
N PRO A 208 20.86 -30.25 -1.24
CA PRO A 208 21.69 -31.02 -0.31
C PRO A 208 22.11 -32.34 -0.98
N SER A 209 23.42 -32.58 -1.02
CA SER A 209 23.97 -33.84 -1.50
C SER A 209 23.40 -34.97 -0.64
N LYS A 210 22.63 -35.88 -1.23
CA LYS A 210 22.10 -37.03 -0.49
C LYS A 210 23.29 -37.79 0.10
N PRO A 211 23.31 -38.08 1.41
CA PRO A 211 24.38 -38.89 1.98
C PRO A 211 24.39 -40.24 1.26
N LYS A 212 25.53 -40.60 0.67
CA LYS A 212 25.73 -41.94 0.12
C LYS A 212 25.71 -42.90 1.30
N LEU A 213 24.61 -43.63 1.47
CA LEU A 213 24.57 -44.80 2.33
C LEU A 213 25.61 -45.78 1.78
N LYS A 214 26.67 -46.02 2.56
CA LYS A 214 27.64 -47.10 2.33
C LYS A 214 27.18 -48.33 3.10
#